data_AF-A0A969XLT3-F1
#
_entry.id   AF-A0A969XLT3-F1
#
_cell.length_a   1.000
_cell.length_b   1.000
_cell.length_c   1.000
_cell.angle_alpha   90.00
_cell.angle_beta   90.00
_cell.angle_gamma   90.00
#
_symmetry.space_group_name_H-M   'P 1'
#
loop_
_entity.id
_entity.type
_entity.pdbx_description
1 polymer ?
#
loop_
_entity_poly.entity_id
_entity_poly.type
_entity_poly.pdbx_seq_one_letter_code
_entity_poly.pdbx_strand_id
1 'polypeptide(L)'
;WALRSRGKVARVSCADPLTPGLLLMPGAEEFAPRTLTDEDCVVAIDTADIQRLGSVYDAERFARVPLVVIDHHITNSRFGAVNFVEDRSSTAELVLDLIHHMGIPLDRTMATCLMTGLVTDTQSFRTTSTTAQSFEAAVALIEAGVDLPRIMDAAFKQRTVGSLSVWGEALCRAQFERGVLWTVVSREMLSGNGHRDDTVSGLVNFMATVDEARIAAVFHERPGGEVEVGLRSVPGVDVAVIAKRFGGGGHVQASGFTMAGTLDEVAATVVPALREAAEGDGLGAER
;
A
#
# COMPACT_ATOMS: atom_id res chain seq x y z
N TRP A 1 13.66 -13.71 9.40
CA TRP A 1 14.54 -14.20 10.48
C TRP A 1 13.96 -15.38 11.27
N ALA A 2 12.69 -15.36 11.67
CA ALA A 2 12.05 -16.46 12.42
C ALA A 2 12.29 -17.87 11.82
N LEU A 3 12.10 -18.04 10.51
CA LEU A 3 12.38 -19.33 9.86
C LEU A 3 13.87 -19.73 9.94
N ARG A 4 14.79 -18.76 9.81
CA ARG A 4 16.24 -18.99 9.89
C ARG A 4 16.67 -19.40 11.29
N SER A 5 16.07 -18.85 12.36
CA SER A 5 16.37 -19.26 13.74
C SER A 5 15.95 -20.70 14.03
N ARG A 6 15.06 -21.28 13.21
CA ARG A 6 14.67 -22.70 13.22
C ARG A 6 15.49 -23.57 12.26
N GLY A 7 16.60 -23.06 11.74
CA GLY A 7 17.51 -23.79 10.85
C GLY A 7 17.00 -23.94 9.41
N LYS A 8 15.98 -23.18 9.00
CA LYS A 8 15.52 -23.16 7.60
C LYS A 8 16.36 -22.20 6.75
N VAL A 9 16.53 -22.55 5.48
CA VAL A 9 17.04 -21.62 4.47
C VAL A 9 15.84 -20.83 3.93
N ALA A 10 15.75 -19.56 4.30
CA ALA A 10 14.71 -18.66 3.82
C ALA A 10 15.32 -17.59 2.91
N ARG A 11 14.73 -17.37 1.74
CA ARG A 11 15.13 -16.37 0.75
C ARG A 11 13.93 -15.45 0.48
N VAL A 12 14.19 -14.15 0.37
CA VAL A 12 13.14 -13.15 0.08
C VAL A 12 13.12 -12.87 -1.42
N SER A 13 11.91 -12.72 -1.98
CA SER A 13 11.72 -12.23 -3.33
C SER A 13 10.55 -11.25 -3.41
N CYS A 14 10.74 -10.19 -4.20
CA CYS A 14 9.74 -9.15 -4.46
C CYS A 14 9.94 -8.65 -5.89
N ALA A 15 8.86 -8.52 -6.66
CA ALA A 15 8.93 -8.01 -8.04
C ALA A 15 9.38 -6.55 -8.07
N ASP A 16 8.91 -5.76 -7.10
CA ASP A 16 9.13 -4.33 -7.03
C ASP A 16 10.27 -3.95 -6.07
N PRO A 17 11.01 -2.87 -6.35
CA PRO A 17 12.01 -2.35 -5.43
C PRO A 17 11.34 -1.76 -4.18
N LEU A 18 12.07 -1.83 -3.05
CA LEU A 18 11.66 -1.13 -1.84
C LEU A 18 11.72 0.39 -2.03
N THR A 19 10.85 1.11 -1.33
CA THR A 19 10.93 2.57 -1.26
C THR A 19 12.21 3.01 -0.54
N PRO A 20 12.79 4.18 -0.89
CA PRO A 20 14.10 4.61 -0.34
C PRO A 20 14.20 4.57 1.18
N GLY A 21 13.12 4.94 1.88
CA GLY A 21 13.08 4.92 3.34
C GLY A 21 13.20 3.53 3.96
N LEU A 22 12.65 2.53 3.27
CA LEU A 22 12.67 1.14 3.73
C LEU A 22 13.99 0.43 3.44
N LEU A 23 14.89 1.02 2.63
CA LEU A 23 16.24 0.48 2.39
C LEU A 23 17.11 0.43 3.65
N LEU A 24 16.72 1.15 4.71
CA LEU A 24 17.41 1.14 6.00
C LEU A 24 16.92 0.02 6.94
N MET A 25 15.90 -0.74 6.53
CA MET A 25 15.37 -1.84 7.33
C MET A 25 16.28 -3.05 7.26
N PRO A 26 16.37 -3.86 8.34
CA PRO A 26 17.13 -5.10 8.30
C PRO A 26 16.68 -5.99 7.12
N GLY A 27 17.62 -6.58 6.38
CA GLY A 27 17.33 -7.49 5.28
C GLY A 27 16.77 -6.85 4.01
N ALA A 28 16.68 -5.51 3.95
CA ALA A 28 16.22 -4.78 2.76
C ALA A 28 17.05 -5.11 1.51
N GLU A 29 18.34 -5.40 1.68
CA GLU A 29 19.26 -5.81 0.62
C GLU A 29 18.90 -7.16 -0.03
N GLU A 30 18.05 -7.95 0.61
CA GLU A 30 17.63 -9.25 0.09
C GLU A 30 16.46 -9.16 -0.88
N PHE A 31 15.71 -8.05 -0.87
CA PHE A 31 14.54 -7.80 -1.71
C PHE A 31 14.97 -7.61 -3.16
N ALA A 32 14.74 -8.63 -3.96
CA ALA A 32 14.94 -8.61 -5.40
C ALA A 32 14.01 -9.64 -6.07
N PRO A 33 13.67 -9.46 -7.36
CA PRO A 33 12.99 -10.48 -8.12
C PRO A 33 13.92 -11.70 -8.24
N ARG A 34 13.41 -12.87 -7.88
CA ARG A 34 14.14 -14.14 -7.93
C ARG A 34 13.22 -15.18 -8.55
N THR A 35 13.82 -16.03 -9.37
CA THR A 35 13.15 -17.23 -9.84
C THR A 35 13.33 -18.34 -8.81
N LEU A 36 12.26 -19.07 -8.50
CA LEU A 36 12.33 -20.27 -7.67
C LEU A 36 13.33 -21.27 -8.28
N THR A 37 14.16 -21.88 -7.46
CA THR A 37 15.14 -22.90 -7.85
C THR A 37 14.84 -24.23 -7.18
N ASP A 38 15.13 -24.30 -5.88
CA ASP A 38 15.22 -25.51 -5.07
C ASP A 38 14.44 -25.36 -3.75
N GLU A 39 13.56 -24.37 -3.68
CA GLU A 39 12.70 -24.15 -2.53
C GLU A 39 11.67 -25.28 -2.37
N ASP A 40 11.54 -25.81 -1.14
CA ASP A 40 10.53 -26.84 -0.82
C ASP A 40 9.12 -26.27 -0.62
N CYS A 41 8.99 -24.95 -0.48
CA CYS A 41 7.75 -24.25 -0.15
C CYS A 41 7.88 -22.77 -0.50
N VAL A 42 6.76 -22.16 -0.93
CA VAL A 42 6.64 -20.72 -1.11
C VAL A 42 5.67 -20.16 -0.09
N VAL A 43 6.02 -19.03 0.51
CA VAL A 43 5.13 -18.27 1.40
C VAL A 43 4.85 -16.91 0.78
N ALA A 44 3.65 -16.72 0.25
CA ALA A 44 3.17 -15.41 -0.18
C ALA A 44 2.66 -14.65 1.06
N ILE A 45 3.24 -13.48 1.29
CA ILE A 45 2.93 -12.62 2.44
C ILE A 45 2.30 -11.34 1.90
N ASP A 46 1.22 -10.88 2.51
CA ASP A 46 0.56 -9.60 2.21
C ASP A 46 0.11 -9.45 0.74
N THR A 47 -0.34 -10.56 0.15
CA THR A 47 -0.65 -10.65 -1.28
C THR A 47 -2.07 -11.16 -1.46
N ALA A 48 -2.97 -10.30 -1.94
CA ALA A 48 -4.40 -10.61 -2.09
C ALA A 48 -4.71 -11.64 -3.20
N ASP A 49 -3.91 -11.67 -4.27
CA ASP A 49 -4.13 -12.59 -5.38
C ASP A 49 -2.80 -12.94 -6.06
N ILE A 50 -2.82 -14.00 -6.87
CA ILE A 50 -1.60 -14.52 -7.49
C ILE A 50 -0.96 -13.55 -8.49
N GLN A 51 -1.74 -12.64 -9.08
CA GLN A 51 -1.24 -11.68 -10.08
C GLN A 51 -0.37 -10.60 -9.42
N ARG A 52 -0.64 -10.26 -8.15
CA ARG A 52 0.17 -9.31 -7.36
C ARG A 52 1.60 -9.79 -7.07
N LEU A 53 1.92 -11.07 -7.28
CA LEU A 53 3.30 -11.57 -7.22
C LEU A 53 4.16 -11.06 -8.40
N GLY A 54 3.54 -10.53 -9.45
CA GLY A 54 4.24 -9.91 -10.58
C GLY A 54 5.23 -10.84 -11.26
N SER A 55 6.42 -10.31 -11.57
CA SER A 55 7.49 -11.04 -12.27
C SER A 55 8.11 -12.20 -11.49
N VAL A 56 7.80 -12.33 -10.18
CA VAL A 56 8.25 -13.46 -9.36
C VAL A 56 7.41 -14.71 -9.62
N TYR A 57 6.16 -14.55 -10.07
CA TYR A 57 5.28 -15.68 -10.32
C TYR A 57 5.63 -16.42 -11.61
N ASP A 58 5.89 -17.72 -11.47
CA ASP A 58 6.11 -18.67 -12.56
C ASP A 58 5.16 -19.85 -12.35
N ALA A 59 4.14 -19.96 -13.19
CA ALA A 59 3.09 -20.97 -13.01
C ALA A 59 3.62 -22.41 -13.00
N GLU A 60 4.63 -22.72 -13.82
CA GLU A 60 5.19 -24.08 -13.92
C GLU A 60 6.02 -24.44 -12.69
N ARG A 61 6.76 -23.47 -12.13
CA ARG A 61 7.57 -23.70 -10.92
C ARG A 61 6.70 -23.71 -9.67
N PHE A 62 5.78 -22.77 -9.54
CA PHE A 62 4.88 -22.68 -8.39
C PHE A 62 3.96 -23.90 -8.29
N ALA A 63 3.57 -24.52 -9.42
CA ALA A 63 2.78 -25.75 -9.42
C ALA A 63 3.50 -26.96 -8.80
N ARG A 64 4.83 -26.90 -8.62
CA ARG A 64 5.65 -28.01 -8.09
C ARG A 64 5.89 -27.96 -6.59
N VAL A 65 5.52 -26.86 -5.94
CA VAL A 65 5.83 -26.59 -4.54
C VAL A 65 4.56 -26.14 -3.80
N PRO A 66 4.36 -26.52 -2.53
CA PRO A 66 3.26 -26.00 -1.75
C PRO A 66 3.38 -24.48 -1.61
N LEU A 67 2.28 -23.79 -1.88
CA LEU A 67 2.13 -22.35 -1.70
C LEU A 67 1.30 -22.07 -0.44
N VAL A 68 1.89 -21.36 0.50
CA VAL A 68 1.23 -20.86 1.72
C VAL A 68 0.94 -19.37 1.53
N VAL A 69 -0.27 -18.93 1.87
CA VAL A 69 -0.66 -17.52 1.85
C VAL A 69 -0.88 -17.05 3.29
N ILE A 70 -0.25 -15.94 3.65
CA ILE A 70 -0.48 -15.21 4.91
C ILE A 70 -0.87 -13.80 4.53
N ASP A 71 -2.12 -13.40 4.81
CA ASP A 71 -2.64 -12.13 4.32
C ASP A 71 -3.77 -11.59 5.20
N HIS A 72 -3.97 -10.27 5.21
CA HIS A 72 -5.06 -9.62 5.94
C HIS A 72 -6.15 -9.00 5.05
N HIS A 73 -5.96 -9.03 3.72
CA HIS A 73 -6.92 -8.43 2.80
C HIS A 73 -8.24 -9.21 2.74
N ILE A 74 -9.37 -8.54 2.98
CA ILE A 74 -10.72 -9.12 2.80
C ILE A 74 -10.99 -9.59 1.36
N THR A 75 -10.30 -9.00 0.39
CA THR A 75 -10.40 -9.33 -1.04
C THR A 75 -9.53 -10.52 -1.44
N ASN A 76 -8.80 -11.15 -0.51
CA ASN A 76 -7.86 -12.20 -0.84
C ASN A 76 -8.55 -13.41 -1.49
N SER A 77 -8.01 -13.89 -2.60
CA SER A 77 -8.58 -14.99 -3.40
C SER A 77 -8.29 -16.39 -2.87
N ARG A 78 -7.57 -16.50 -1.75
CA ARG A 78 -7.14 -17.74 -1.08
C ARG A 78 -6.47 -18.72 -2.04
N PHE A 79 -5.51 -18.22 -2.83
CA PHE A 79 -4.87 -18.93 -3.94
C PHE A 79 -3.76 -19.92 -3.52
N GLY A 80 -3.47 -20.05 -2.22
CA GLY A 80 -2.50 -21.01 -1.72
C GLY A 80 -3.10 -22.41 -1.54
N ALA A 81 -2.22 -23.40 -1.40
CA ALA A 81 -2.58 -24.72 -0.86
C ALA A 81 -2.96 -24.64 0.63
N VAL A 82 -2.36 -23.70 1.36
CA VAL A 82 -2.71 -23.34 2.74
C VAL A 82 -2.91 -21.83 2.80
N ASN A 83 -3.99 -21.37 3.43
CA ASN A 83 -4.35 -19.95 3.47
C ASN A 83 -4.64 -19.54 4.92
N PHE A 84 -3.74 -18.79 5.53
CA PHE A 84 -3.97 -18.11 6.80
C PHE A 84 -4.34 -16.66 6.50
N VAL A 85 -5.64 -16.43 6.35
CA VAL A 85 -6.20 -15.13 5.96
C VAL A 85 -7.26 -14.73 6.98
N GLU A 86 -6.97 -13.65 7.70
CA GLU A 86 -7.72 -13.17 8.86
C GLU A 86 -7.89 -11.66 8.79
N ASP A 87 -9.02 -11.14 9.24
CA ASP A 87 -9.27 -9.71 9.32
C ASP A 87 -8.43 -9.09 10.46
N ARG A 88 -7.39 -8.35 10.07
CA ARG A 88 -6.43 -7.67 10.95
C ARG A 88 -6.06 -6.32 10.36
N SER A 89 -5.47 -5.46 11.19
CA SER A 89 -5.02 -4.15 10.74
C SER A 89 -3.82 -4.22 9.79
N SER A 90 -3.00 -5.26 9.92
CA SER A 90 -1.83 -5.53 9.08
C SER A 90 -1.48 -7.01 9.00
N THR A 91 -0.81 -7.43 7.93
CA THR A 91 -0.21 -8.78 7.85
C THR A 91 0.90 -8.98 8.91
N ALA A 92 1.49 -7.90 9.42
CA ALA A 92 2.51 -7.96 10.48
C ALA A 92 1.96 -8.55 11.80
N GLU A 93 0.70 -8.27 12.15
CA GLU A 93 0.04 -8.88 13.33
C GLU A 93 -0.06 -10.40 13.18
N LEU A 94 -0.44 -10.88 11.99
CA LEU A 94 -0.54 -12.31 11.70
C LEU A 94 0.81 -13.02 11.80
N VAL A 95 1.87 -12.38 11.31
CA VAL A 95 3.23 -12.93 11.40
C VAL A 95 3.70 -12.95 12.86
N LEU A 96 3.35 -11.94 13.67
CA LEU A 96 3.65 -11.92 15.11
C LEU A 96 2.95 -13.07 15.84
N ASP A 97 1.67 -13.29 15.57
CA ASP A 97 0.89 -14.40 16.12
C ASP A 97 1.53 -15.76 15.79
N LEU A 98 1.98 -15.95 14.55
CA LEU A 98 2.67 -17.16 14.12
C LEU A 98 4.03 -17.35 14.82
N ILE A 99 4.80 -16.27 15.00
CA ILE A 99 6.09 -16.31 15.72
C ILE A 99 5.87 -16.78 17.16
N HIS A 100 4.86 -16.21 17.84
CA HIS A 100 4.49 -16.63 19.19
C HIS A 100 3.99 -18.07 19.24
N HIS A 101 3.12 -18.45 18.31
CA HIS A 101 2.58 -19.82 18.22
C HIS A 101 3.67 -20.87 18.00
N MET A 102 4.71 -20.54 17.24
CA MET A 102 5.88 -21.42 17.03
C MET A 102 6.86 -21.43 18.22
N GLY A 103 6.61 -20.63 19.26
CA GLY A 103 7.51 -20.50 20.42
C GLY A 103 8.87 -19.89 20.08
N ILE A 104 8.94 -19.07 19.02
CA ILE A 104 10.17 -18.41 18.60
C ILE A 104 10.34 -17.13 19.41
N PRO A 105 11.46 -16.93 20.14
CA PRO A 105 11.70 -15.68 20.85
C PRO A 105 11.74 -14.49 19.89
N LEU A 106 10.95 -13.46 20.18
CA LEU A 106 10.93 -12.23 19.41
C LEU A 106 12.20 -11.42 19.69
N ASP A 107 13.01 -11.17 18.66
CA ASP A 107 14.18 -10.31 18.75
C ASP A 107 13.92 -8.92 18.15
N ARG A 108 14.83 -7.99 18.41
CA ARG A 108 14.75 -6.61 17.93
C ARG A 108 14.67 -6.51 16.41
N THR A 109 15.32 -7.40 15.68
CA THR A 109 15.36 -7.38 14.21
C THR A 109 13.99 -7.73 13.63
N MET A 110 13.41 -8.82 14.10
CA MET A 110 12.05 -9.23 13.74
C MET A 110 11.05 -8.17 14.17
N ALA A 111 11.17 -7.67 15.40
CA ALA A 111 10.27 -6.65 15.92
C ALA A 111 10.32 -5.35 15.10
N THR A 112 11.52 -4.94 14.63
CA THR A 112 11.68 -3.74 13.78
C THR A 112 10.90 -3.91 12.47
N CYS A 113 11.03 -5.04 11.78
CA CYS A 113 10.32 -5.27 10.52
C CYS A 113 8.80 -5.36 10.72
N LEU A 114 8.35 -6.03 11.79
CA LEU A 114 6.92 -6.16 12.10
C LEU A 114 6.30 -4.82 12.51
N MET A 115 7.01 -4.02 13.32
CA MET A 115 6.57 -2.68 13.68
C MET A 115 6.45 -1.78 12.44
N THR A 116 7.40 -1.88 11.49
CA THR A 116 7.30 -1.14 10.23
C THR A 116 6.01 -1.46 9.49
N GLY A 117 5.67 -2.75 9.29
CA GLY A 117 4.42 -3.15 8.62
C GLY A 117 3.18 -2.68 9.38
N LEU A 118 3.17 -2.83 10.70
CA LEU A 118 2.06 -2.40 11.56
C LEU A 118 1.79 -0.90 11.43
N VAL A 119 2.83 -0.05 11.54
CA VAL A 119 2.63 1.40 11.47
C VAL A 119 2.32 1.89 10.06
N THR A 120 2.79 1.22 9.00
CA THR A 120 2.46 1.63 7.62
C THR A 120 1.02 1.31 7.25
N ASP A 121 0.54 0.11 7.55
CA ASP A 121 -0.82 -0.32 7.18
C ASP A 121 -1.88 0.42 8.00
N THR A 122 -1.60 0.68 9.28
CA THR A 122 -2.49 1.45 10.15
C THR A 122 -2.38 2.96 9.98
N GLN A 123 -1.49 3.43 9.10
CA GLN A 123 -1.12 4.85 8.98
C GLN A 123 -0.81 5.48 10.34
N SER A 124 0.00 4.80 11.16
CA SER A 124 0.28 5.17 12.54
C SER A 124 -0.98 5.15 13.41
N PHE A 125 -1.74 4.05 13.38
CA PHE A 125 -2.95 3.83 14.19
C PHE A 125 -4.11 4.80 13.91
N ARG A 126 -4.19 5.35 12.68
CA ARG A 126 -5.23 6.30 12.25
C ARG A 126 -6.32 5.68 11.37
N THR A 127 -6.18 4.42 10.98
CA THR A 127 -7.19 3.72 10.17
C THR A 127 -8.29 3.12 11.03
N THR A 128 -9.47 2.90 10.42
CA THR A 128 -10.59 2.19 11.06
C THR A 128 -10.32 0.71 11.30
N SER A 129 -9.31 0.14 10.65
CA SER A 129 -8.85 -1.24 10.86
C SER A 129 -8.01 -1.41 12.14
N THR A 130 -7.61 -0.31 12.79
CA THR A 130 -6.83 -0.36 14.04
C THR A 130 -7.69 -0.87 15.19
N THR A 131 -7.22 -1.89 15.91
CA THR A 131 -7.95 -2.51 17.03
C THR A 131 -7.09 -2.55 18.31
N ALA A 132 -7.68 -3.04 19.41
CA ALA A 132 -6.92 -3.31 20.64
C ALA A 132 -5.74 -4.27 20.41
N GLN A 133 -5.91 -5.28 19.54
CA GLN A 133 -4.87 -6.23 19.18
C GLN A 133 -3.68 -5.55 18.49
N SER A 134 -3.95 -4.49 17.72
CA SER A 134 -2.89 -3.69 17.07
C SER A 134 -2.03 -2.95 18.09
N PHE A 135 -2.63 -2.47 19.18
CA PHE A 135 -1.88 -1.87 20.29
C PHE A 135 -1.14 -2.92 21.13
N GLU A 136 -1.73 -4.09 21.37
CA GLU A 136 -1.06 -5.21 22.04
C GLU A 136 0.18 -5.68 21.26
N ALA A 137 0.06 -5.81 19.94
CA ALA A 137 1.18 -6.09 19.05
C ALA A 137 2.24 -4.99 19.15
N ALA A 138 1.84 -3.72 19.10
CA ALA A 138 2.77 -2.60 19.24
C ALA A 138 3.54 -2.63 20.58
N VAL A 139 2.87 -2.94 21.69
CA VAL A 139 3.50 -3.10 23.01
C VAL A 139 4.55 -4.20 22.98
N ALA A 140 4.20 -5.40 22.50
CA ALA A 140 5.14 -6.52 22.44
C ALA A 140 6.38 -6.20 21.57
N LEU A 141 6.18 -5.47 20.48
CA LEU A 141 7.27 -5.04 19.59
C LEU A 141 8.16 -3.98 20.26
N ILE A 142 7.57 -3.04 21.02
CA ILE A 142 8.31 -2.03 21.80
C ILE A 142 9.12 -2.70 22.92
N GLU A 143 8.54 -3.68 23.63
CA GLU A 143 9.24 -4.47 24.65
C GLU A 143 10.41 -5.26 24.08
N ALA A 144 10.32 -5.71 22.81
CA ALA A 144 11.43 -6.31 22.08
C ALA A 144 12.52 -5.31 21.63
N GLY A 145 12.35 -4.01 21.93
CA GLY A 145 13.37 -2.99 21.82
C GLY A 145 13.39 -2.23 20.49
N VAL A 146 12.27 -2.12 19.77
CA VAL A 146 12.24 -1.34 18.51
C VAL A 146 12.61 0.13 18.74
N ASP A 147 13.31 0.72 17.77
CA ASP A 147 13.51 2.17 17.70
C ASP A 147 12.36 2.77 16.87
N LEU A 148 11.22 3.01 17.53
CA LEU A 148 10.03 3.53 16.87
C LEU A 148 10.28 4.88 16.16
N PRO A 149 10.96 5.88 16.76
CA PRO A 149 11.28 7.13 16.06
C PRO A 149 12.03 6.90 14.75
N ARG A 150 13.03 6.00 14.74
CA ARG A 150 13.76 5.68 13.51
C ARG A 150 12.88 4.99 12.47
N ILE A 151 11.99 4.09 12.88
CA ILE A 151 11.02 3.43 11.99
C ILE A 151 10.08 4.47 11.37
N MET A 152 9.57 5.39 12.19
CA MET A 152 8.67 6.46 11.74
C MET A 152 9.35 7.40 10.73
N ASP A 153 10.60 7.80 11.00
CA ASP A 153 11.39 8.61 10.06
C ASP A 153 11.63 7.85 8.74
N ALA A 154 12.01 6.56 8.82
CA ALA A 154 12.18 5.71 7.65
C ALA A 154 10.88 5.57 6.83
N ALA A 155 9.75 5.33 7.48
CA ALA A 155 8.47 5.11 6.79
C ALA A 155 7.84 6.41 6.23
N PHE A 156 7.94 7.53 6.96
CA PHE A 156 7.11 8.72 6.67
C PHE A 156 7.90 9.99 6.31
N LYS A 157 9.18 10.08 6.67
CA LYS A 157 10.02 11.27 6.44
C LYS A 157 10.89 11.14 5.18
N GLN A 158 10.24 10.82 4.06
CA GLN A 158 10.89 10.56 2.78
C GLN A 158 10.73 11.68 1.74
N ARG A 159 10.04 12.77 2.10
CA ARG A 159 9.75 13.86 1.16
C ARG A 159 11.00 14.70 0.88
N THR A 160 11.25 14.95 -0.39
CA THR A 160 12.32 15.85 -0.84
C THR A 160 11.78 17.27 -1.01
N VAL A 161 12.66 18.27 -1.01
CA VAL A 161 12.29 19.65 -1.39
C VAL A 161 11.64 19.67 -2.78
N GLY A 162 12.11 18.81 -3.67
CA GLY A 162 11.53 18.71 -5.00
C GLY A 162 10.10 18.19 -5.03
N SER A 163 9.81 17.20 -4.18
CA SER A 163 8.43 16.76 -3.94
C SER A 163 7.55 17.92 -3.47
N LEU A 164 8.06 18.76 -2.56
CA LEU A 164 7.30 19.92 -2.06
C LEU A 164 7.06 20.97 -3.15
N SER A 165 8.02 21.22 -4.06
CA SER A 165 7.83 22.14 -5.19
C SER A 165 6.72 21.67 -6.12
N VAL A 166 6.73 20.39 -6.51
CA VAL A 166 5.69 19.78 -7.36
C VAL A 166 4.34 19.82 -6.67
N TRP A 167 4.29 19.50 -5.37
CA TRP A 167 3.06 19.57 -4.58
C TRP A 167 2.53 20.99 -4.51
N GLY A 168 3.39 22.00 -4.30
CA GLY A 168 2.97 23.40 -4.27
C GLY A 168 2.27 23.81 -5.56
N GLU A 169 2.86 23.47 -6.71
CA GLU A 169 2.24 23.76 -8.01
C GLU A 169 0.92 22.99 -8.21
N ALA A 170 0.88 21.70 -7.88
CA ALA A 170 -0.32 20.88 -7.98
C ALA A 170 -1.45 21.41 -7.06
N LEU A 171 -1.13 21.82 -5.84
CA LEU A 171 -2.10 22.35 -4.89
C LEU A 171 -2.66 23.70 -5.36
N CYS A 172 -1.84 24.57 -5.97
CA CYS A 172 -2.32 25.82 -6.57
C CYS A 172 -3.30 25.59 -7.74
N ARG A 173 -3.23 24.44 -8.40
CA ARG A 173 -4.13 24.04 -9.50
C ARG A 173 -5.31 23.17 -9.04
N ALA A 174 -5.39 22.85 -7.74
CA ALA A 174 -6.43 21.98 -7.24
C ALA A 174 -7.83 22.61 -7.42
N GLN A 175 -8.79 21.77 -7.74
CA GLN A 175 -10.18 22.12 -7.93
C GLN A 175 -11.02 21.38 -6.89
N PHE A 176 -12.04 22.06 -6.36
CA PHE A 176 -12.97 21.47 -5.41
C PHE A 176 -14.40 21.73 -5.84
N GLU A 177 -15.18 20.66 -5.98
CA GLU A 177 -16.59 20.76 -6.34
C GLU A 177 -17.35 19.55 -5.81
N ARG A 178 -18.51 19.79 -5.15
CA ARG A 178 -19.46 18.74 -4.72
C ARG A 178 -18.79 17.61 -3.92
N GLY A 179 -17.91 17.98 -2.97
CA GLY A 179 -17.21 17.03 -2.10
C GLY A 179 -16.03 16.29 -2.76
N VAL A 180 -15.67 16.62 -4.00
CA VAL A 180 -14.50 16.06 -4.69
C VAL A 180 -13.42 17.13 -4.77
N LEU A 181 -12.24 16.84 -4.23
CA LEU A 181 -11.03 17.65 -4.35
C LEU A 181 -10.08 16.94 -5.32
N TRP A 182 -9.66 17.58 -6.41
CA TRP A 182 -8.73 16.95 -7.34
C TRP A 182 -7.69 17.91 -7.90
N THR A 183 -6.59 17.36 -8.37
CA THR A 183 -5.57 18.11 -9.10
C THR A 183 -4.92 17.26 -10.18
N VAL A 184 -4.19 17.93 -11.07
CA VAL A 184 -3.43 17.33 -12.15
C VAL A 184 -1.93 17.56 -11.93
N VAL A 185 -1.12 16.57 -12.28
CA VAL A 185 0.33 16.65 -12.30
C VAL A 185 0.81 16.26 -13.69
N SER A 186 1.26 17.25 -14.46
CA SER A 186 1.79 17.02 -15.82
C SER A 186 3.27 16.65 -15.79
N ARG A 187 3.75 16.09 -16.90
CA ARG A 187 5.18 15.82 -17.08
C ARG A 187 6.02 17.09 -17.08
N GLU A 188 5.45 18.21 -17.54
CA GLU A 188 6.11 19.51 -17.51
C GLU A 188 6.46 19.92 -16.08
N MET A 189 5.52 19.74 -15.14
CA MET A 189 5.72 20.03 -13.70
C MET A 189 6.87 19.23 -13.09
N LEU A 190 7.07 17.99 -13.54
CA LEU A 190 8.19 17.14 -13.09
C LEU A 190 9.51 17.59 -13.72
N SER A 191 9.51 17.83 -15.03
CA SER A 191 10.72 18.15 -15.81
C SER A 191 11.26 19.55 -15.51
N GLY A 192 10.40 20.56 -15.34
CA GLY A 192 10.77 21.94 -15.05
C GLY A 192 11.47 22.10 -13.71
N ASN A 193 11.32 21.12 -12.81
CA ASN A 193 11.94 21.11 -11.50
C ASN A 193 13.07 20.05 -11.37
N GLY A 194 13.35 19.26 -12.42
CA GLY A 194 14.39 18.22 -12.38
C GLY A 194 14.05 17.04 -11.46
N HIS A 195 12.78 16.70 -11.35
CA HIS A 195 12.26 15.74 -10.38
C HIS A 195 11.82 14.42 -11.04
N ARG A 196 11.79 13.36 -10.24
CA ARG A 196 11.40 12.00 -10.66
C ARG A 196 9.93 11.75 -10.31
N ASP A 197 9.33 10.74 -10.93
CA ASP A 197 7.91 10.38 -10.71
C ASP A 197 7.55 10.06 -9.25
N ASP A 198 8.54 9.68 -8.43
CA ASP A 198 8.36 9.45 -6.98
C ASP A 198 7.93 10.72 -6.21
N THR A 199 8.08 11.91 -6.81
CA THR A 199 7.73 13.19 -6.19
C THR A 199 6.23 13.43 -6.03
N VAL A 200 5.38 12.69 -6.75
CA VAL A 200 3.91 12.76 -6.63
C VAL A 200 3.40 11.90 -5.46
N SER A 201 4.21 10.95 -5.00
CA SER A 201 3.82 9.98 -3.97
C SER A 201 3.34 10.65 -2.69
N GLY A 202 2.13 10.29 -2.25
CA GLY A 202 1.51 10.80 -1.03
C GLY A 202 0.71 12.10 -1.17
N LEU A 203 0.69 12.73 -2.36
CA LEU A 203 -0.09 13.96 -2.58
C LEU A 203 -1.59 13.73 -2.37
N VAL A 204 -2.13 12.63 -2.93
CA VAL A 204 -3.55 12.28 -2.75
C VAL A 204 -3.89 12.03 -1.28
N ASN A 205 -2.98 11.44 -0.50
CA ASN A 205 -3.19 11.23 0.95
C ASN A 205 -3.24 12.57 1.70
N PHE A 206 -2.41 13.54 1.31
CA PHE A 206 -2.43 14.87 1.90
C PHE A 206 -3.70 15.64 1.52
N MET A 207 -4.12 15.57 0.26
CA MET A 207 -5.38 16.18 -0.18
C MET A 207 -6.60 15.57 0.53
N ALA A 208 -6.55 14.27 0.86
CA ALA A 208 -7.60 13.59 1.61
C ALA A 208 -7.72 14.03 3.07
N THR A 209 -6.79 14.84 3.60
CA THR A 209 -6.92 15.40 4.96
C THR A 209 -7.77 16.67 5.00
N VAL A 210 -8.26 17.15 3.86
CA VAL A 210 -9.17 18.31 3.78
C VAL A 210 -10.56 17.87 4.21
N ASP A 211 -11.11 18.53 5.24
CA ASP A 211 -12.36 18.17 5.90
C ASP A 211 -13.56 18.13 4.94
N GLU A 212 -13.62 19.09 4.01
CA GLU A 212 -14.69 19.20 3.03
C GLU A 212 -14.60 18.17 1.89
N ALA A 213 -13.45 17.51 1.73
CA ALA A 213 -13.21 16.54 0.67
C ALA A 213 -13.70 15.15 1.07
N ARG A 214 -14.83 14.72 0.52
CA ARG A 214 -15.31 13.33 0.61
C ARG A 214 -14.46 12.38 -0.22
N ILE A 215 -13.97 12.86 -1.37
CA ILE A 215 -13.05 12.14 -2.25
C ILE A 215 -11.91 13.09 -2.63
N ALA A 216 -10.68 12.60 -2.56
CA ALA A 216 -9.49 13.24 -3.12
C ALA A 216 -8.97 12.45 -4.32
N ALA A 217 -8.61 13.15 -5.41
CA ALA A 217 -8.07 12.53 -6.61
C ALA A 217 -6.82 13.27 -7.12
N VAL A 218 -5.82 12.51 -7.56
CA VAL A 218 -4.64 13.06 -8.25
C VAL A 218 -4.53 12.38 -9.61
N PHE A 219 -4.52 13.18 -10.67
CA PHE A 219 -4.33 12.75 -12.05
C PHE A 219 -2.88 13.02 -12.44
N HIS A 220 -2.09 11.97 -12.66
CA HIS A 220 -0.65 12.07 -12.90
C HIS A 220 -0.31 11.57 -14.31
N GLU A 221 0.19 12.46 -15.15
CA GLU A 221 0.60 12.14 -16.51
C GLU A 221 1.87 11.30 -16.52
N ARG A 222 1.78 10.10 -17.10
CA ARG A 222 2.89 9.16 -17.25
C ARG A 222 3.51 9.22 -18.65
N PRO A 223 4.77 8.78 -18.81
CA PRO A 223 5.35 8.58 -20.13
C PRO A 223 4.46 7.64 -20.99
N GLY A 224 4.26 7.98 -22.26
CA GLY A 224 3.47 7.15 -23.19
C GLY A 224 2.03 7.60 -23.42
N GLY A 225 1.60 8.74 -22.85
CA GLY A 225 0.24 9.27 -23.05
C GLY A 225 -0.81 8.60 -22.18
N GLU A 226 -0.39 8.13 -21.01
CA GLU A 226 -1.26 7.54 -19.99
C GLU A 226 -1.38 8.48 -18.79
N VAL A 227 -2.48 8.39 -18.07
CA VAL A 227 -2.72 9.10 -16.82
C VAL A 227 -2.99 8.08 -15.72
N GLU A 228 -2.14 8.09 -14.70
CA GLU A 228 -2.35 7.37 -13.46
C GLU A 228 -3.26 8.20 -12.54
N VAL A 229 -4.32 7.59 -12.05
CA VAL A 229 -5.30 8.24 -11.17
C VAL A 229 -5.24 7.58 -9.80
N GLY A 230 -4.81 8.35 -8.80
CA GLY A 230 -4.85 7.94 -7.39
C GLY A 230 -6.07 8.51 -6.70
N LEU A 231 -6.81 7.66 -5.97
CA LEU A 231 -8.05 8.02 -5.28
C LEU A 231 -7.95 7.76 -3.77
N ARG A 232 -8.55 8.66 -2.99
CA ARG A 232 -8.80 8.49 -1.56
C ARG A 232 -10.20 8.96 -1.22
N SER A 233 -10.82 8.35 -0.21
CA SER A 233 -12.13 8.76 0.26
C SER A 233 -12.30 8.64 1.77
N VAL A 234 -13.27 9.39 2.28
CA VAL A 234 -13.75 9.27 3.67
C VAL A 234 -14.45 7.93 3.89
N PRO A 235 -14.60 7.46 5.14
CA PRO A 235 -15.43 6.29 5.44
C PRO A 235 -16.83 6.40 4.85
N GLY A 236 -17.36 5.29 4.34
CA GLY A 236 -18.68 5.21 3.68
C GLY A 236 -18.63 5.27 2.16
N VAL A 237 -17.59 5.87 1.56
CA VAL A 237 -17.49 6.03 0.10
C VAL A 237 -16.50 5.03 -0.49
N ASP A 238 -16.97 4.12 -1.35
CA ASP A 238 -16.15 3.09 -2.00
C ASP A 238 -15.56 3.57 -3.34
N VAL A 239 -14.29 4.00 -3.32
CA VAL A 239 -13.53 4.37 -4.52
C VAL A 239 -12.93 3.17 -5.25
N ALA A 240 -12.90 1.96 -4.66
CA ALA A 240 -12.45 0.76 -5.36
C ALA A 240 -13.43 0.34 -6.46
N VAL A 241 -14.74 0.50 -6.22
CA VAL A 241 -15.77 0.27 -7.25
C VAL A 241 -15.57 1.19 -8.45
N ILE A 242 -15.23 2.46 -8.21
CA ILE A 242 -14.97 3.43 -9.28
C ILE A 242 -13.69 3.04 -10.04
N ALA A 243 -12.60 2.76 -9.33
CA ALA A 243 -11.35 2.35 -9.97
C ALA A 243 -11.51 1.10 -10.84
N LYS A 244 -12.30 0.11 -10.39
CA LYS A 244 -12.62 -1.10 -11.18
C LYS A 244 -13.35 -0.79 -12.49
N ARG A 245 -14.24 0.21 -12.53
CA ARG A 245 -14.92 0.63 -13.77
C ARG A 245 -13.94 1.12 -14.83
N PHE A 246 -12.81 1.67 -14.40
CA PHE A 246 -11.74 2.16 -15.26
C PHE A 246 -10.55 1.18 -15.37
N GLY A 247 -10.75 -0.09 -15.01
CA GLY A 247 -9.75 -1.14 -15.20
C GLY A 247 -8.65 -1.20 -14.13
N GLY A 248 -8.80 -0.50 -13.00
CA GLY A 248 -7.90 -0.61 -11.85
C GLY A 248 -8.53 -1.30 -10.64
N GLY A 249 -8.13 -0.89 -9.44
CA GLY A 249 -8.55 -1.52 -8.19
C GLY A 249 -7.92 -0.92 -6.94
N GLY A 250 -8.04 -1.62 -5.82
CA GLY A 250 -7.50 -1.22 -4.51
C GLY A 250 -8.48 -1.47 -3.37
N HIS A 251 -8.30 -0.74 -2.27
CA HIS A 251 -9.17 -0.77 -1.10
C HIS A 251 -10.32 0.22 -1.23
N VAL A 252 -11.39 0.00 -0.46
CA VAL A 252 -12.60 0.84 -0.40
C VAL A 252 -12.27 2.32 -0.32
N GLN A 253 -11.27 2.72 0.48
CA GLN A 253 -10.89 4.12 0.70
C GLN A 253 -9.61 4.54 -0.03
N ALA A 254 -8.96 3.62 -0.74
CA ALA A 254 -7.64 3.83 -1.31
C ALA A 254 -7.46 2.95 -2.55
N SER A 255 -7.70 3.53 -3.71
CA SER A 255 -7.67 2.84 -4.99
C SER A 255 -6.99 3.66 -6.07
N GLY A 256 -6.77 3.06 -7.23
CA GLY A 256 -6.25 3.75 -8.40
C GLY A 256 -6.36 2.93 -9.67
N PHE A 257 -6.12 3.59 -10.79
CA PHE A 257 -6.15 3.00 -12.13
C PHE A 257 -5.29 3.84 -13.09
N THR A 258 -4.95 3.26 -14.24
CA THR A 258 -4.25 3.97 -15.32
C THR A 258 -5.12 3.95 -16.56
N MET A 259 -5.25 5.10 -17.23
CA MET A 259 -6.07 5.25 -18.43
C MET A 259 -5.32 6.04 -19.50
N ALA A 260 -5.44 5.63 -20.76
CA ALA A 260 -4.88 6.37 -21.90
C ALA A 260 -5.66 7.68 -22.15
N GLY A 261 -4.95 8.75 -22.49
CA GLY A 261 -5.53 10.06 -22.79
C GLY A 261 -4.74 11.22 -22.20
N THR A 262 -5.20 12.43 -22.47
CA THR A 262 -4.66 13.65 -21.84
C THR A 262 -5.24 13.84 -20.44
N LEU A 263 -4.55 14.63 -19.59
CA LEU A 263 -5.04 14.98 -18.26
C LEU A 263 -6.47 15.54 -18.28
N ASP A 264 -6.78 16.40 -19.24
CA ASP A 264 -8.09 17.03 -19.36
C ASP A 264 -9.18 16.02 -19.78
N GLU A 265 -8.91 15.16 -20.77
CA GLU A 265 -9.84 14.12 -21.20
C GLU A 265 -10.15 13.12 -20.08
N VAL A 266 -9.09 12.70 -19.36
CA VAL A 266 -9.20 11.75 -18.25
C VAL A 266 -9.95 12.40 -17.09
N ALA A 267 -9.62 13.62 -16.70
CA ALA A 267 -10.33 14.32 -15.63
C ALA A 267 -11.81 14.57 -15.98
N ALA A 268 -12.11 14.98 -17.22
CA ALA A 268 -13.48 15.19 -17.70
C ALA A 268 -14.33 13.91 -17.68
N THR A 269 -13.69 12.75 -17.87
CA THR A 269 -14.35 11.44 -17.82
C THR A 269 -14.56 10.95 -16.39
N VAL A 270 -13.58 11.14 -15.51
CA VAL A 270 -13.53 10.52 -14.19
C VAL A 270 -14.23 11.36 -13.12
N VAL A 271 -14.02 12.68 -13.12
CA VAL A 271 -14.54 13.58 -12.08
C VAL A 271 -16.08 13.52 -11.93
N PRO A 272 -16.89 13.41 -13.01
CA PRO A 272 -18.33 13.21 -12.86
C PRO A 272 -18.71 11.97 -12.05
N ALA A 273 -18.05 10.83 -12.30
CA ALA A 273 -18.29 9.59 -11.55
C ALA A 273 -17.88 9.70 -10.08
N LEU A 274 -16.81 10.46 -9.78
CA LEU A 274 -16.42 10.75 -8.40
C LEU A 274 -17.48 11.61 -7.69
N ARG A 275 -18.06 12.60 -8.37
CA ARG A 275 -19.11 13.47 -7.80
C ARG A 275 -20.38 12.69 -7.48
N GLU A 276 -20.80 11.80 -8.37
CA GLU A 276 -21.94 10.92 -8.12
C GLU A 276 -21.71 10.05 -6.87
N ALA A 277 -20.51 9.48 -6.72
CA ALA A 277 -20.16 8.71 -5.54
C ALA A 277 -20.06 9.57 -4.27
N ALA A 278 -19.53 10.79 -4.38
CA ALA A 278 -19.46 11.75 -3.28
C ALA A 278 -20.83 12.31 -2.87
N GLU A 279 -21.89 12.10 -3.64
CA GLU A 279 -23.26 12.47 -3.27
C GLU A 279 -24.11 11.27 -2.85
N GLY A 280 -23.73 10.07 -3.28
CA GLY A 280 -24.50 8.83 -3.17
C GLY A 280 -24.71 8.24 -1.78
N ASP A 281 -24.24 8.87 -0.69
CA ASP A 281 -24.46 8.38 0.69
C ASP A 281 -25.83 8.77 1.26
N GLY A 282 -26.87 8.35 0.53
CA GLY A 282 -28.21 8.07 1.05
C GLY A 282 -28.55 6.57 1.07
N LEU A 283 -27.60 5.68 0.74
CA LEU A 283 -27.80 4.23 0.69
C LEU A 283 -26.70 3.49 1.48
N GLY A 284 -26.74 3.55 2.81
CA GLY A 284 -25.93 2.64 3.63
C GLY A 284 -25.58 3.06 5.05
N ALA A 285 -25.88 4.28 5.49
CA ALA A 285 -25.67 4.69 6.88
C ALA A 285 -26.97 4.57 7.71
N GLU A 286 -27.40 3.34 7.98
CA GLU A 286 -28.25 3.08 9.15
C GLU A 286 -27.36 2.79 10.36
N ARG A 287 -27.30 3.81 11.24
CA ARG A 287 -27.17 3.82 12.72
C ARG A 287 -26.38 2.72 13.42
#